data_AF-A0A3D3CND2-F1
#
_entry.id   AF-A0A3D3CND2-F1
#
_cell.length_a   1.000
_cell.length_b   1.000
_cell.length_c   1.000
_cell.angle_alpha   90.00
_cell.angle_beta   90.00
_cell.angle_gamma   90.00
#
_symmetry.space_group_name_H-M   'P 1'
#
loop_
_entity.id
_entity.type
_entity.pdbx_description
1 polymer ?
#
loop_
_entity_poly.entity_id
_entity_poly.type
_entity_poly.pdbx_seq_one_letter_code
_entity_poly.pdbx_strand_id
1 'polypeptide(L)'
;MNMEKLVRLSYDRPWLIVVIVALITAALIYPAMHLKIDVSSDRFMARNSPEKVKYEETKKTFGSDVLSFVYIKDNELFSEKKLSRLRSMFDTLANMKGVEKAESLFTINNIKGQEGMLDTAPLLDIIPSDQNELSAKRKDSIDNPLIHKSFISSDGTTTVISLYLSR
;
A
#
# COMPACT_ATOMS: atom_id res chain seq x y z
N MET A 1 -14.57 -35.89 -41.06
CA MET A 1 -13.20 -35.60 -41.55
C MET A 1 -12.36 -36.83 -41.27
N ASN A 2 -12.03 -37.62 -42.29
CA ASN A 2 -11.47 -38.97 -42.09
C ASN A 2 -10.04 -38.88 -41.55
N MET A 3 -9.76 -39.59 -40.45
CA MET A 3 -8.46 -39.64 -39.76
C MET A 3 -7.30 -39.94 -40.74
N GLU A 4 -7.56 -40.79 -41.73
CA GLU A 4 -6.61 -41.18 -42.78
C GLU A 4 -6.09 -39.99 -43.61
N LYS A 5 -6.93 -38.98 -43.87
CA LYS A 5 -6.53 -37.80 -44.66
C LYS A 5 -5.61 -36.86 -43.87
N LEU A 6 -5.82 -36.76 -42.56
CA LEU A 6 -4.97 -35.95 -41.66
C LEU A 6 -3.60 -36.61 -41.47
N VAL A 7 -3.58 -37.93 -41.26
CA VAL A 7 -2.34 -38.71 -41.11
C VAL A 7 -1.52 -38.65 -42.39
N ARG A 8 -2.17 -38.81 -43.57
CA ARG A 8 -1.48 -38.75 -44.85
C ARG A 8 -0.94 -37.35 -45.18
N LEU A 9 -1.70 -36.28 -44.89
CA LEU A 9 -1.23 -34.90 -45.02
C LEU A 9 -0.02 -34.61 -44.12
N SER A 10 0.03 -35.23 -42.94
CA SER A 10 1.15 -35.12 -42.00
C SER A 10 2.43 -35.79 -42.51
N TYR A 11 2.28 -36.93 -43.19
CA TYR A 11 3.39 -37.66 -43.78
C TYR A 11 3.91 -37.01 -45.07
N ASP A 12 3.00 -36.57 -45.94
CA ASP A 12 3.35 -36.04 -47.26
C ASP A 12 3.90 -34.61 -47.20
N ARG A 13 3.53 -33.81 -46.18
CA ARG A 13 3.97 -32.41 -46.00
C ARG A 13 4.27 -32.06 -44.53
N PRO A 14 5.32 -32.64 -43.93
CA PRO A 14 5.64 -32.44 -42.50
C PRO A 14 5.93 -30.98 -42.15
N TRP A 15 6.58 -30.23 -43.06
CA TRP A 15 6.91 -28.82 -42.85
C TRP A 15 5.67 -27.93 -42.69
N LEU A 16 4.56 -28.26 -43.36
CA LEU A 16 3.33 -27.49 -43.30
C LEU A 16 2.72 -27.60 -41.90
N ILE A 17 2.75 -28.79 -41.31
CA ILE A 17 2.30 -29.02 -39.92
C ILE A 17 3.21 -28.32 -38.93
N VAL A 18 4.53 -28.40 -39.11
CA VAL A 18 5.49 -27.69 -38.25
C VAL A 18 5.22 -26.19 -38.27
N VAL A 19 4.97 -25.60 -39.44
CA VAL A 19 4.63 -24.17 -39.56
C VAL A 19 3.29 -23.86 -38.89
N ILE A 20 2.26 -24.68 -39.08
CA ILE A 20 0.96 -24.48 -38.42
C ILE A 20 1.11 -24.52 -36.90
N VAL A 21 1.80 -25.54 -36.36
CA VAL A 21 2.03 -25.66 -34.92
C VAL A 21 2.84 -24.48 -34.41
N ALA A 22 3.92 -24.10 -35.10
CA ALA A 22 4.74 -22.95 -34.74
C ALA A 22 3.93 -21.65 -34.74
N LEU A 23 3.04 -21.44 -35.71
CA LEU A 23 2.15 -20.28 -35.76
C LEU A 23 1.14 -20.28 -34.60
N ILE A 24 0.55 -21.42 -34.27
CA ILE A 24 -0.37 -21.55 -33.13
C ILE A 24 0.37 -21.28 -31.82
N THR A 25 1.57 -21.86 -31.65
CA THR A 25 2.42 -21.61 -30.48
C THR A 25 2.80 -20.13 -30.38
N ALA A 26 3.23 -19.50 -31.47
CA ALA A 26 3.57 -18.08 -31.50
C ALA A 26 2.35 -17.20 -31.16
N ALA A 27 1.16 -17.54 -31.66
CA ALA A 27 -0.08 -16.85 -31.34
C ALA A 27 -0.45 -16.97 -29.85
N LEU A 28 -0.16 -18.11 -29.21
CA LEU A 28 -0.41 -18.35 -27.77
C LEU A 28 0.62 -17.69 -26.85
N ILE A 29 1.81 -17.34 -27.35
CA ILE A 29 2.82 -16.58 -26.57
C ILE A 29 2.27 -15.19 -26.20
N TYR A 30 1.54 -14.53 -27.10
CA TYR A 30 0.98 -13.21 -26.85
C TYR A 30 0.07 -13.16 -25.59
N PRO A 31 -1.00 -13.97 -25.46
CA PRO A 31 -1.82 -13.98 -24.24
C PRO A 31 -1.08 -14.52 -23.02
N ALA A 32 -0.13 -15.45 -23.19
CA ALA A 32 0.68 -15.95 -22.07
C ALA A 32 1.54 -14.84 -21.43
N MET A 33 2.11 -13.94 -22.25
CA MET A 33 2.85 -12.77 -21.75
C MET A 33 1.95 -11.74 -21.04
N HIS A 34 0.64 -11.76 -21.30
CA HIS A 34 -0.35 -10.88 -20.65
C HIS A 34 -1.05 -11.54 -19.46
N LEU A 35 -0.55 -12.69 -19.00
CA LEU A 35 -1.10 -13.38 -17.83
C LEU A 35 -0.93 -12.52 -16.59
N LYS A 36 -2.05 -12.11 -15.97
CA LYS A 36 -2.07 -11.39 -14.70
C LYS A 36 -2.40 -12.37 -13.58
N ILE A 37 -1.45 -12.54 -12.66
CA ILE A 37 -1.69 -13.29 -11.43
C ILE A 37 -2.32 -12.34 -10.42
N ASP A 38 -3.58 -12.59 -10.09
CA ASP A 38 -4.29 -11.88 -9.03
C ASP A 38 -4.29 -12.78 -7.78
N VAL A 39 -3.49 -12.37 -6.79
CA VAL A 39 -3.30 -13.02 -5.48
C VAL A 39 -4.21 -12.45 -4.39
N SER A 40 -5.24 -11.68 -4.76
CA SER A 40 -6.18 -11.14 -3.79
C SER A 40 -6.98 -12.25 -3.10
N SER A 41 -7.17 -12.09 -1.79
CA SER A 41 -7.99 -13.00 -0.99
C SER A 41 -9.46 -13.01 -1.43
N ASP A 42 -9.93 -11.95 -2.08
CA ASP A 42 -11.30 -11.79 -2.58
C ASP A 42 -11.71 -12.89 -3.56
N ARG A 43 -10.76 -13.45 -4.31
CA ARG A 43 -11.06 -14.50 -5.28
C ARG A 43 -11.38 -15.85 -4.64
N PHE A 44 -11.08 -16.00 -3.34
CA PHE A 44 -11.55 -17.13 -2.54
C PHE A 44 -13.02 -17.00 -2.14
N MET A 45 -13.61 -15.80 -2.19
CA MET A 45 -15.04 -15.62 -1.94
C MET A 45 -15.85 -16.07 -3.17
N ALA A 46 -16.97 -16.76 -2.92
CA ALA A 46 -17.89 -17.15 -3.97
C ALA A 46 -18.38 -15.91 -4.73
N ARG A 47 -18.30 -15.96 -6.07
CA ARG A 47 -18.78 -14.90 -6.96
C ARG A 47 -20.29 -14.71 -6.74
N ASN A 48 -20.74 -13.47 -6.55
CA ASN A 48 -22.15 -13.08 -6.34
C ASN A 48 -22.81 -13.59 -5.04
N SER A 49 -22.03 -13.81 -4.00
CA SER A 49 -22.55 -14.15 -2.67
C SER A 49 -23.09 -12.92 -1.93
N PRO A 50 -24.17 -13.04 -1.11
CA PRO A 50 -24.66 -11.95 -0.27
C PRO A 50 -23.58 -11.34 0.64
N GLU A 51 -22.64 -12.16 1.11
CA GLU A 51 -21.51 -11.77 1.95
C GLU A 51 -20.58 -10.81 1.22
N LYS A 52 -20.31 -11.08 -0.07
CA LYS A 52 -19.49 -10.19 -0.90
C LYS A 52 -20.16 -8.83 -1.09
N VAL A 53 -21.47 -8.79 -1.33
CA VAL A 53 -22.21 -7.52 -1.47
C VAL A 53 -22.09 -6.68 -0.19
N LYS A 54 -22.30 -7.31 0.98
CA LYS A 54 -22.21 -6.63 2.27
C LYS A 54 -20.78 -6.16 2.60
N TYR A 55 -19.78 -6.94 2.20
CA TYR A 55 -18.37 -6.54 2.31
C TYR A 55 -18.08 -5.28 1.45
N GLU A 56 -18.52 -5.25 0.20
CA GLU A 56 -18.33 -4.08 -0.69
C GLU A 56 -19.06 -2.84 -0.17
N GLU A 57 -20.26 -2.99 0.42
CA GLU A 57 -20.97 -1.89 1.08
C GLU A 57 -20.22 -1.36 2.29
N THR A 58 -19.71 -2.25 3.13
CA THR A 58 -18.90 -1.89 4.31
C THR A 58 -17.67 -1.11 3.88
N LYS A 59 -16.99 -1.56 2.83
CA LYS A 59 -15.82 -0.88 2.27
C LYS A 59 -16.13 0.52 1.75
N LYS A 60 -17.29 0.71 1.10
CA LYS A 60 -17.74 2.05 0.66
C LYS A 60 -18.00 2.99 1.84
N THR A 61 -18.47 2.47 2.98
CA THR A 61 -18.78 3.29 4.16
C THR A 61 -17.54 3.58 5.02
N PHE A 62 -16.68 2.59 5.23
CA PHE A 62 -15.57 2.67 6.18
C PHE A 62 -14.19 2.87 5.54
N GLY A 63 -14.08 2.75 4.20
CA GLY A 63 -12.84 2.92 3.44
C GLY A 63 -12.08 1.61 3.21
N SER A 64 -10.90 1.71 2.60
CA SER A 64 -10.07 0.56 2.27
C SER A 64 -9.62 -0.25 3.48
N ASP A 65 -9.67 -1.56 3.30
CA ASP A 65 -9.14 -2.59 4.20
C ASP A 65 -7.70 -3.01 3.84
N VAL A 66 -7.11 -2.41 2.81
CA VAL A 66 -5.74 -2.68 2.38
C VAL A 66 -4.82 -1.63 3.00
N LEU A 67 -4.01 -2.09 3.95
CA LEU A 67 -3.04 -1.25 4.65
C LEU A 67 -1.62 -1.63 4.23
N SER A 68 -0.81 -0.62 3.93
CA SER A 68 0.63 -0.75 3.72
C SER A 68 1.37 0.18 4.66
N PHE A 69 2.55 -0.24 5.11
CA PHE A 69 3.36 0.50 6.06
C PHE A 69 4.73 0.81 5.47
N VAL A 70 5.13 2.08 5.55
CA VAL A 70 6.49 2.50 5.24
C VAL A 70 7.20 2.77 6.55
N TYR A 71 8.13 1.89 6.91
CA TYR A 71 8.96 2.05 8.10
C TYR A 71 10.20 2.88 7.78
N ILE A 72 10.47 3.91 8.59
CA ILE A 72 11.64 4.77 8.48
C ILE A 72 12.40 4.75 9.80
N LYS A 73 13.70 4.49 9.74
CA LYS A 73 14.61 4.55 10.90
C LYS A 73 15.72 5.55 10.65
N ASP A 74 15.91 6.48 11.59
CA ASP A 74 16.97 7.47 11.58
C ASP A 74 17.33 7.87 13.02
N ASN A 75 18.61 7.88 13.36
CA ASN A 75 19.06 8.20 14.73
C ASN A 75 18.76 9.66 15.11
N GLU A 76 18.67 10.56 14.12
CA GLU A 76 18.41 11.99 14.29
C GLU A 76 17.06 12.39 13.69
N LEU A 77 16.06 11.50 13.80
CA LEU A 77 14.73 11.68 13.23
C LEU A 77 14.10 13.03 13.60
N PHE A 78 14.23 13.45 14.87
CA PHE A 78 13.73 14.73 15.39
C PHE A 78 14.73 15.88 15.15
N SER A 79 15.08 16.09 13.89
CA SER A 79 15.74 17.31 13.42
C SER A 79 14.88 17.97 12.35
N GLU A 80 14.87 19.30 12.30
CA GLU A 80 14.06 20.07 11.33
C GLU A 80 14.26 19.56 9.90
N LYS A 81 15.52 19.36 9.50
CA LYS A 81 15.88 18.87 8.16
C LYS A 81 15.32 17.48 7.86
N LYS A 82 15.36 16.55 8.82
CA LYS A 82 14.88 15.17 8.63
C LYS A 82 13.37 15.11 8.64
N LEU A 83 12.72 15.81 9.57
CA LEU A 83 11.26 15.92 9.61
C LEU A 83 10.72 16.60 8.36
N SER A 84 11.38 17.63 7.84
CA SER A 84 10.97 18.29 6.58
C SER A 84 11.04 17.33 5.40
N ARG A 85 12.13 16.55 5.30
CA ARG A 85 12.26 15.52 4.26
C ARG A 85 11.20 14.42 4.41
N LEU A 86 10.93 14.01 5.65
CA LEU A 86 9.88 13.04 5.96
C LEU A 86 8.49 13.58 5.59
N ARG A 87 8.22 14.87 5.82
CA ARG A 87 6.97 15.53 5.42
C ARG A 87 6.80 15.54 3.91
N SER A 88 7.84 15.91 3.16
CA SER A 88 7.78 15.86 1.70
C SER A 88 7.52 14.44 1.18
N MET A 89 8.12 13.43 1.80
CA MET A 89 7.86 12.03 1.45
C MET A 89 6.43 11.61 1.79
N PHE A 90 5.93 12.00 2.96
CA PHE A 90 4.54 11.78 3.36
C PHE A 90 3.56 12.43 2.39
N ASP A 91 3.76 13.70 2.04
CA ASP A 91 2.87 14.43 1.11
C ASP A 91 2.90 13.80 -0.30
N THR A 92 4.06 13.30 -0.75
CA THR A 92 4.18 12.59 -2.03
C THR A 92 3.41 11.27 -2.02
N LEU A 93 3.50 10.51 -0.93
CA LEU A 93 2.78 9.25 -0.77
C LEU A 93 1.27 9.48 -0.62
N ALA A 94 0.86 10.48 0.16
CA ALA A 94 -0.54 10.81 0.40
C ALA A 94 -1.27 11.22 -0.88
N ASN A 95 -0.57 11.86 -1.83
CA ASN A 95 -1.13 12.27 -3.12
C ASN A 95 -0.92 11.25 -4.25
N MET A 96 -0.33 10.08 -3.94
CA MET A 96 -0.08 9.05 -4.94
C MET A 96 -1.39 8.40 -5.40
N LYS A 97 -1.53 8.19 -6.72
CA LYS A 97 -2.67 7.44 -7.26
C LYS A 97 -2.69 6.04 -6.65
N GLY A 98 -3.84 5.64 -6.09
CA GLY A 98 -3.98 4.37 -5.37
C GLY A 98 -3.87 4.50 -3.85
N VAL A 99 -3.70 5.71 -3.30
CA VAL A 99 -3.75 5.97 -1.86
C VAL A 99 -5.04 6.73 -1.55
N GLU A 100 -5.91 6.13 -0.73
CA GLU A 100 -7.16 6.77 -0.24
C GLU A 100 -6.90 7.65 0.98
N LYS A 101 -6.00 7.21 1.86
CA LYS A 101 -5.66 7.90 3.11
C LYS A 101 -4.22 7.60 3.49
N ALA A 102 -3.53 8.57 4.06
CA ALA A 102 -2.22 8.38 4.66
C ALA A 102 -2.22 8.93 6.10
N GLU A 103 -1.60 8.20 7.02
CA GLU A 103 -1.47 8.60 8.43
C GLU A 103 0.00 8.55 8.85
N SER A 104 0.44 9.56 9.59
CA SER A 104 1.80 9.66 10.15
C SER A 104 1.81 10.58 11.38
N LEU A 105 3.00 10.87 11.91
CA LEU A 105 3.20 11.87 12.98
C LEU A 105 2.70 13.28 12.61
N PHE A 106 2.52 13.58 11.32
CA PHE A 106 2.01 14.86 10.84
C PHE A 106 0.50 14.98 10.88
N THR A 107 -0.23 13.86 10.97
CA THR A 107 -1.70 13.82 10.89
C THR A 107 -2.34 13.22 12.13
N ILE A 108 -1.59 12.45 12.93
CA ILE A 108 -2.13 11.82 14.14
C ILE A 108 -2.32 12.87 15.24
N ASN A 109 -3.53 12.90 15.79
CA ASN A 109 -3.88 13.83 16.86
C ASN A 109 -3.11 13.50 18.14
N ASN A 110 -2.41 14.50 18.69
CA ASN A 110 -1.71 14.36 19.95
C ASN A 110 -2.63 14.74 21.11
N ILE A 111 -3.49 13.80 21.51
CA ILE A 111 -4.46 14.05 22.59
C ILE A 111 -3.71 14.19 23.92
N LYS A 112 -3.66 15.41 24.46
CA LYS A 112 -3.07 15.70 25.78
C LYS A 112 -3.91 16.71 26.56
N GLY A 113 -3.92 16.54 27.88
CA GLY A 113 -4.50 17.52 28.79
C GLY A 113 -3.50 18.62 29.08
N GLN A 114 -3.83 19.86 28.73
CA GLN A 114 -3.01 21.04 29.04
C GLN A 114 -3.90 22.10 29.68
N GLU A 115 -3.57 22.51 30.91
CA GLU A 115 -4.26 23.58 31.65
C GLU A 115 -5.79 23.39 31.79
N GLY A 116 -6.26 22.15 31.90
CA GLY A 116 -7.68 21.83 32.00
C GLY A 116 -8.44 21.80 30.67
N MET A 117 -7.74 22.03 29.55
CA MET A 117 -8.25 21.85 28.18
C MET A 117 -7.62 20.64 27.50
N LEU A 118 -8.33 20.08 26.52
CA LEU A 118 -7.83 18.98 25.69
C LEU A 118 -7.24 19.56 24.41
N ASP A 119 -5.94 19.40 24.21
CA ASP A 119 -5.28 19.67 22.93
C ASP A 119 -5.40 18.41 22.06
N THR A 120 -5.87 18.58 20.84
CA THR A 120 -6.02 17.49 19.85
C THR A 120 -5.31 17.81 18.54
N ALA A 121 -4.48 18.84 18.50
CA ALA A 121 -3.72 19.17 17.29
C ALA A 121 -2.77 18.02 16.91
N PRO A 122 -2.45 17.86 15.62
CA PRO A 122 -1.45 16.88 15.21
C PRO A 122 -0.12 17.11 15.90
N LEU A 123 0.59 16.02 16.21
CA LEU A 123 1.87 16.11 16.92
C LEU A 123 2.86 17.03 16.18
N LEU A 124 3.01 16.86 14.87
CA LEU A 124 3.90 17.62 14.00
C LEU A 124 3.13 18.37 12.91
N ASP A 125 2.08 19.11 13.29
CA ASP A 125 1.36 19.98 12.34
C ASP A 125 2.31 21.01 11.70
N ILE A 126 3.06 21.71 12.55
CA ILE A 126 4.19 22.57 12.19
C ILE A 126 5.47 21.93 12.68
N ILE A 127 6.50 21.88 11.82
CA ILE A 127 7.83 21.42 12.20
C ILE A 127 8.58 22.60 12.82
N PRO A 128 8.92 22.55 14.11
CA PRO A 128 9.66 23.63 14.75
C PRO A 128 11.12 23.63 14.31
N SER A 129 11.68 24.84 14.14
CA SER A 129 13.11 25.04 13.87
C SER A 129 13.95 25.03 15.15
N ASP A 130 13.34 25.23 16.33
CA ASP A 130 14.03 25.21 17.62
C ASP A 130 14.28 23.78 18.14
N GLN A 131 15.50 23.54 18.60
CA GLN A 131 15.94 22.22 19.05
C GLN A 131 15.27 21.79 20.37
N ASN A 132 14.91 22.73 21.25
CA ASN A 132 14.21 22.40 22.49
C ASN A 132 12.77 22.02 22.21
N GLU A 133 12.09 22.74 21.31
CA GLU A 133 10.74 22.39 20.86
C GLU A 133 10.72 21.02 20.16
N LEU A 134 11.69 20.71 19.29
CA LEU A 134 11.83 19.39 18.67
C LEU A 134 12.00 18.28 19.71
N SER A 135 12.80 18.54 20.74
CA SER A 135 13.02 17.59 21.84
C SER A 135 11.76 17.39 22.69
N ALA A 136 10.99 18.46 22.90
CA ALA A 136 9.68 18.38 23.55
C ALA A 136 8.68 17.57 22.72
N LYS A 137 8.61 17.78 21.40
CA LYS A 137 7.76 16.97 20.49
C LYS A 137 8.16 15.50 20.48
N ARG A 138 9.47 15.20 20.54
CA ARG A 138 9.97 13.84 20.69
C ARG A 138 9.47 13.21 21.99
N LYS A 139 9.59 13.94 23.10
CA LYS A 139 9.11 13.48 24.41
C LYS A 139 7.60 13.25 24.40
N ASP A 140 6.81 14.21 23.90
CA ASP A 140 5.36 14.08 23.74
C ASP A 140 4.99 12.84 22.92
N SER A 141 5.72 12.54 21.85
CA SER A 141 5.48 11.37 21.00
C SER A 141 5.70 10.03 21.72
N ILE A 142 6.66 9.98 22.64
CA ILE A 142 7.02 8.78 23.40
C ILE A 142 6.11 8.62 24.61
N ASP A 143 5.72 9.73 25.24
CA ASP A 143 4.89 9.74 26.44
C ASP A 143 3.39 9.56 26.11
N ASN A 144 2.95 9.85 24.88
CA ASN A 144 1.56 9.64 24.46
C ASN A 144 1.30 8.17 24.08
N PRO A 145 0.43 7.44 24.81
CA PRO A 145 0.14 6.02 24.56
C PRO A 145 -0.49 5.72 23.19
N LEU A 146 -1.12 6.71 22.54
CA LEU A 146 -1.71 6.54 21.21
C LEU A 146 -0.67 6.62 20.09
N ILE A 147 0.44 7.33 20.34
CA ILE A 147 1.51 7.55 19.37
C ILE A 147 2.66 6.56 19.62
N HIS A 148 2.99 6.33 20.89
CA HIS A 148 4.01 5.37 21.32
C HIS A 148 3.70 3.97 20.82
N LYS A 149 4.68 3.31 20.20
CA LYS A 149 4.59 1.96 19.59
C LYS A 149 3.63 1.83 18.41
N SER A 150 2.78 2.81 18.14
CA SER A 150 1.91 2.86 16.96
C SER A 150 2.57 3.63 15.81
N PHE A 151 3.11 4.82 16.08
CA PHE A 151 3.70 5.72 15.08
C PHE A 151 5.17 6.07 15.34
N ILE A 152 5.66 5.87 16.58
CA ILE A 152 7.05 6.07 16.95
C ILE A 152 7.56 4.92 17.82
N SER A 153 8.83 4.54 17.64
CA SER A 153 9.52 3.57 18.51
C SER A 153 9.83 4.15 19.89
N SER A 154 10.08 3.26 20.86
CA SER A 154 10.38 3.67 22.24
C SER A 154 11.69 4.44 22.40
N ASP A 155 12.63 4.29 21.47
CA ASP A 155 13.87 5.08 21.40
C ASP A 155 13.70 6.38 20.59
N GLY A 156 12.54 6.62 19.97
CA GLY A 156 12.26 7.81 19.17
C GLY A 156 13.04 7.90 17.85
N THR A 157 13.64 6.80 17.38
CA THR A 157 14.46 6.79 16.15
C THR A 157 13.71 6.23 14.93
N THR A 158 12.57 5.57 15.15
CA THR A 158 11.83 4.90 14.09
C THR A 158 10.40 5.40 14.05
N THR A 159 9.89 5.66 12.85
CA THR A 159 8.50 6.05 12.61
C THR A 159 7.90 5.26 11.45
N VAL A 160 6.58 5.31 11.32
CA VAL A 160 5.84 4.64 10.25
C VAL A 160 4.89 5.61 9.57
N ILE A 161 4.76 5.46 8.26
CA ILE A 161 3.68 6.06 7.48
C ILE A 161 2.73 4.92 7.10
N SER A 162 1.48 5.04 7.53
CA SER A 162 0.41 4.09 7.23
C SER A 162 -0.34 4.57 5.99
N LEU A 163 -0.47 3.70 4.99
CA LEU A 163 -1.11 3.99 3.71
C LEU A 163 -2.31 3.07 3.52
N TYR A 164 -3.49 3.67 3.40
CA TYR A 164 -4.73 2.98 3.06
C TYR A 164 -4.87 3.05 1.54
N LEU A 165 -4.80 1.89 0.88
CA LEU A 165 -4.67 1.83 -0.58
C LEU A 165 -6.03 1.64 -1.24
N SER A 166 -6.36 2.44 -2.25
CA SER A 166 -7.50 2.15 -3.13
C SER A 166 -7.17 0.91 -3.96
N ARG A 167 -8.12 -0.02 -4.03
CA ARG A 167 -8.05 -1.16 -4.95
C ARG A 167 -8.47 -0.75 -6.35
#